data_AF-A0A941CGW6-F1
#
_entry.id   AF-A0A941CGW6-F1
#
_cell.length_a   1.000
_cell.length_b   1.000
_cell.length_c   1.000
_cell.angle_alpha   90.00
_cell.angle_beta   90.00
_cell.angle_gamma   90.00
#
_symmetry.space_group_name_H-M   'P 1'
#
loop_
_entity.id
_entity.type
_entity.pdbx_description
1 polymer ?
#
loop_
_entity_poly.entity_id
_entity_poly.type
_entity_poly.pdbx_seq_one_letter_code
_entity_poly.pdbx_strand_id
1 'polypeptide(L)'
;MEEISKVVSDLVYKKYNKVRIAQELLKREYTTQEIKDALKKSKVKQRNTNQILGVLLIIIGVLSNFYTKSTYINNYFRFDFSSQADFMLFNERILKPTIAISLIYLGINLLISRVNINKNVKIVLFTLLGVFTLFILSYDSYIFPIIFSVVSLLLVSLTELPEKIQNLEMEKIFPYMNKKWKGSPVYIMIIFGVILMDSSQVEFVFVQTGERSSSASLGFIDHFLLYTKPVLFYGGLLTAFLLSMNFTKFKISLFILTGLAVITLIISLFHTNFQNIIYGCCVIVISTIPVLFKKDKND
;
A
#
# COMPACT_ATOMS: atom_id res chain seq x y z
N MET A 1 -44.80 9.93 -25.03
CA MET A 1 -43.50 9.57 -24.42
C MET A 1 -42.49 9.35 -25.52
N GLU A 2 -41.35 10.05 -25.50
CA GLU A 2 -40.22 9.71 -26.37
C GLU A 2 -39.63 8.36 -25.93
N GLU A 3 -39.24 7.55 -26.92
CA GLU A 3 -38.59 6.27 -26.67
C GLU A 3 -37.24 6.51 -25.97
N ILE A 4 -37.02 5.92 -24.79
CA ILE A 4 -35.81 6.12 -23.98
C ILE A 4 -34.51 5.87 -24.76
N SER A 5 -34.56 5.01 -25.78
CA SER A 5 -33.47 4.70 -26.71
C SER A 5 -33.02 5.92 -27.53
N LYS A 6 -33.97 6.74 -28.00
CA LYS A 6 -33.69 7.98 -28.74
C LYS A 6 -33.07 9.03 -27.82
N VAL A 7 -33.64 9.20 -26.63
CA VAL A 7 -33.11 10.13 -25.61
C VAL A 7 -31.68 9.77 -25.22
N VAL A 8 -31.39 8.49 -24.99
CA VAL A 8 -30.03 8.03 -24.70
C VAL A 8 -29.09 8.32 -25.86
N SER A 9 -29.52 8.08 -27.11
CA SER A 9 -28.71 8.35 -28.30
C SER A 9 -28.37 9.83 -28.46
N ASP A 10 -29.33 10.72 -28.21
CA ASP A 10 -29.12 12.17 -28.24
C ASP A 10 -28.15 12.63 -27.15
N LEU A 11 -28.28 12.09 -25.93
CA LEU A 11 -27.37 12.42 -24.83
C LEU A 11 -25.95 11.88 -25.09
N VAL A 12 -25.82 10.74 -25.75
CA VAL A 12 -24.54 10.20 -26.21
C VAL A 12 -23.92 11.08 -27.29
N TYR A 13 -24.70 11.58 -28.25
CA TYR A 13 -24.25 12.54 -29.26
C TYR A 13 -23.71 13.82 -28.62
N LYS A 14 -24.34 14.29 -27.53
CA LYS A 14 -23.86 15.40 -26.68
C LYS A 14 -22.62 15.06 -25.82
N LYS A 15 -22.02 13.88 -26.01
CA LYS A 15 -20.83 13.39 -25.29
C LYS A 15 -21.04 13.27 -23.77
N TYR A 16 -22.26 13.04 -23.31
CA TYR A 16 -22.51 12.84 -21.88
C TYR A 16 -22.01 11.47 -21.43
N ASN A 17 -21.42 11.40 -20.24
CA ASN A 17 -21.02 10.13 -19.64
C ASN A 17 -22.23 9.38 -19.07
N LYS A 18 -22.06 8.09 -18.78
CA LYS A 18 -23.13 7.21 -18.29
C LYS A 18 -23.87 7.75 -17.06
N VAL A 19 -23.16 8.44 -16.16
CA VAL A 19 -23.70 9.04 -14.94
C VAL A 19 -24.58 10.24 -15.26
N ARG A 20 -24.11 11.15 -16.12
CA ARG A 20 -24.85 12.35 -16.54
C ARG A 20 -26.07 11.99 -17.39
N ILE A 21 -25.97 10.94 -18.21
CA ILE A 21 -27.13 10.38 -18.93
C ILE A 21 -28.20 9.92 -17.94
N ALA A 22 -27.83 9.15 -16.91
CA ALA A 22 -28.78 8.69 -15.89
C ALA A 22 -29.42 9.86 -15.12
N GLN A 23 -28.64 10.89 -14.78
CA GLN A 23 -29.17 12.09 -14.11
C GLN A 23 -30.20 12.82 -14.97
N GLU A 24 -29.92 12.97 -16.28
CA GLU A 24 -30.87 13.59 -17.21
C GLU A 24 -32.11 12.72 -17.45
N LEU A 25 -31.99 11.39 -17.41
CA LEU A 25 -33.15 10.50 -17.50
C LEU A 25 -34.00 10.53 -16.23
N LEU A 26 -33.39 10.62 -15.04
CA LEU A 26 -34.13 10.80 -13.78
C LEU A 26 -34.90 12.14 -13.76
N LYS A 27 -34.30 13.23 -14.27
CA LYS A 27 -34.99 14.52 -14.42
C LYS A 27 -36.20 14.46 -15.37
N ARG A 28 -36.21 13.50 -16.29
CA ARG A 28 -37.32 13.23 -17.22
C ARG A 28 -38.30 12.19 -16.68
N GLU A 29 -38.22 11.88 -15.38
CA GLU A 29 -39.15 11.00 -14.65
C GLU A 29 -39.14 9.53 -15.12
N TYR A 30 -38.09 9.08 -15.81
CA TYR A 30 -37.92 7.65 -16.11
C TYR A 30 -37.59 6.87 -14.83
N THR A 31 -38.11 5.66 -14.73
CA THR A 31 -37.88 4.81 -13.56
C THR A 31 -36.44 4.30 -13.52
N THR A 32 -35.93 4.03 -12.30
CA THR A 32 -34.57 3.48 -12.12
C THR A 32 -34.34 2.18 -12.90
N GLN A 33 -35.39 1.37 -13.10
CA GLN A 33 -35.30 0.10 -13.83
C GLN A 33 -35.19 0.34 -15.34
N GLU A 34 -36.00 1.23 -15.91
CA GLU A 34 -35.93 1.60 -17.33
C GLU A 34 -34.57 2.20 -17.68
N ILE A 35 -34.03 3.06 -16.80
CA ILE A 35 -32.71 3.65 -16.97
C ILE A 35 -31.63 2.57 -16.98
N LYS A 36 -31.67 1.60 -16.04
CA LYS A 36 -30.71 0.49 -16.02
C LYS A 36 -30.73 -0.32 -17.31
N ASP A 37 -31.92 -0.68 -17.78
CA ASP A 37 -32.09 -1.50 -18.97
C ASP A 37 -31.65 -0.74 -20.23
N ALA A 38 -31.98 0.55 -20.33
CA ALA A 38 -31.53 1.41 -21.43
C ALA A 38 -30.00 1.59 -21.42
N LEU A 39 -29.40 1.83 -20.25
CA LEU A 39 -27.94 1.97 -20.12
C LEU A 39 -27.17 0.67 -20.39
N LYS A 40 -27.79 -0.49 -20.13
CA LYS A 40 -27.22 -1.82 -20.45
C LYS A 40 -27.29 -2.12 -21.95
N LYS A 41 -28.39 -1.75 -22.61
CA LYS A 41 -28.56 -1.86 -24.07
C LYS A 41 -27.69 -0.85 -24.83
N SER A 42 -27.49 0.34 -24.25
CA SER A 42 -26.62 1.35 -24.83
C SER A 42 -25.17 0.87 -24.82
N LYS A 43 -24.49 0.89 -25.96
CA LYS A 43 -23.04 0.60 -26.07
C LYS A 43 -22.15 1.66 -25.37
N VAL A 44 -22.72 2.50 -24.50
CA VAL A 44 -21.99 3.51 -23.73
C VAL A 44 -21.05 2.80 -22.78
N LYS A 45 -19.77 2.72 -23.16
CA LYS A 45 -18.74 2.15 -22.30
C LYS A 45 -18.56 3.06 -21.10
N GLN A 46 -18.60 2.44 -19.92
CA GLN A 46 -18.15 3.14 -18.72
C GLN A 46 -16.62 3.14 -18.74
N ARG A 47 -16.02 4.34 -18.74
CA ARG A 47 -14.57 4.48 -18.67
C ARG A 47 -14.14 4.06 -17.27
N ASN A 48 -13.45 2.92 -17.16
CA ASN A 48 -12.96 2.43 -15.87
C ASN A 48 -11.54 2.95 -15.62
N THR A 49 -11.43 4.27 -15.37
CA THR A 49 -10.15 4.96 -15.17
C THR A 49 -9.33 4.32 -14.06
N ASN A 50 -9.99 3.90 -12.98
CA ASN A 50 -9.36 3.24 -11.83
C ASN A 50 -8.67 1.91 -12.17
N GLN A 51 -9.19 1.13 -13.12
CA GLN A 51 -8.50 -0.09 -13.57
C GLN A 51 -7.22 0.22 -14.34
N ILE A 52 -7.27 1.21 -15.25
CA ILE A 52 -6.10 1.63 -16.02
C ILE A 52 -5.03 2.17 -15.06
N LEU A 53 -5.42 3.02 -14.10
CA LEU A 53 -4.53 3.50 -13.05
C LEU A 53 -3.97 2.34 -12.21
N GLY A 54 -4.80 1.34 -11.88
CA GLY A 54 -4.36 0.16 -11.15
C GLY A 54 -3.26 -0.63 -11.87
N VAL A 55 -3.40 -0.86 -13.18
CA VAL A 55 -2.36 -1.50 -14.00
C VAL A 55 -1.08 -0.66 -14.03
N LEU A 56 -1.19 0.64 -14.25
CA LEU A 56 -0.04 1.55 -14.30
C LEU A 56 0.72 1.59 -12.97
N LEU A 57 0.01 1.60 -11.83
CA LEU A 57 0.60 1.56 -10.50
C LEU A 57 1.40 0.27 -10.26
N ILE A 58 0.91 -0.88 -10.72
CA ILE A 58 1.63 -2.15 -10.61
C ILE A 58 2.89 -2.11 -11.48
N ILE A 59 2.78 -1.67 -12.73
CA ILE A 59 3.93 -1.58 -13.66
C ILE A 59 5.02 -0.67 -13.06
N ILE A 60 4.66 0.50 -12.57
CA ILE A 60 5.63 1.44 -11.98
C ILE A 60 6.19 0.93 -10.65
N GLY A 61 5.39 0.27 -9.82
CA GLY A 61 5.90 -0.36 -8.60
C GLY A 61 6.93 -1.46 -8.90
N VAL A 62 6.70 -2.25 -9.95
CA VAL A 62 7.65 -3.28 -10.39
C VAL A 62 8.91 -2.65 -10.99
N LEU A 63 8.74 -1.73 -11.95
CA LEU A 63 9.86 -1.07 -12.63
C LEU A 63 10.74 -0.29 -11.66
N SER A 64 10.14 0.47 -10.72
CA SER A 64 10.90 1.23 -9.74
C SER A 64 11.82 0.30 -8.95
N ASN A 65 11.35 -0.87 -8.54
CA ASN A 65 12.16 -1.82 -7.78
C ASN A 65 13.39 -2.34 -8.55
N PHE A 66 13.26 -2.60 -9.86
CA PHE A 66 14.35 -3.16 -10.69
C PHE A 66 15.41 -2.16 -11.16
N TYR A 67 15.12 -0.85 -11.18
CA TYR A 67 15.94 0.12 -11.91
C TYR A 67 17.13 0.74 -11.15
N THR A 68 17.37 0.37 -9.89
CA THR A 68 18.59 0.80 -9.17
C THR A 68 19.31 -0.38 -8.55
N LYS A 69 20.56 -0.58 -9.01
CA LYS A 69 21.57 -1.35 -8.27
C LYS A 69 22.17 -0.43 -7.21
N SER A 70 22.00 -0.77 -5.94
CA SER A 70 22.77 -0.17 -4.85
C SER A 70 24.26 -0.38 -5.15
N THR A 71 25.00 0.70 -5.39
CA THR A 71 26.46 0.71 -5.63
C THR A 71 27.28 0.42 -4.38
N TYR A 72 26.67 0.35 -3.20
CA TYR A 72 27.36 0.07 -1.94
C TYR A 72 27.43 -1.43 -1.64
N ILE A 73 28.66 -1.94 -1.56
CA ILE A 73 29.06 -3.34 -1.37
C ILE A 73 28.72 -3.85 0.05
N ASN A 74 28.52 -2.97 1.03
CA ASN A 74 28.09 -3.37 2.36
C ASN A 74 26.56 -3.57 2.39
N ASN A 75 26.16 -4.83 2.53
CA ASN A 75 24.83 -5.30 2.19
C ASN A 75 23.77 -5.12 3.27
N TYR A 76 24.02 -4.28 4.28
CA TYR A 76 23.10 -4.13 5.40
C TYR A 76 23.04 -2.68 5.88
N PHE A 77 21.86 -2.28 6.36
CA PHE A 77 21.62 -0.94 6.88
C PHE A 77 22.01 -0.87 8.36
N ARG A 78 22.92 0.04 8.72
CA ARG A 78 23.23 0.45 10.10
C ARG A 78 22.51 1.77 10.40
N PHE A 79 21.85 1.86 11.55
CA PHE A 79 21.00 2.99 11.92
C PHE A 79 21.80 4.20 12.49
N ASP A 80 22.92 4.55 11.86
CA ASP A 80 23.80 5.59 12.39
C ASP A 80 23.49 6.99 11.80
N PHE A 81 22.79 7.07 10.65
CA PHE A 81 22.34 8.29 9.94
C PHE A 81 23.33 9.48 9.99
N SER A 82 24.62 9.17 9.97
CA SER A 82 25.68 10.15 10.19
C SER A 82 26.31 10.62 8.88
N SER A 83 26.02 9.91 7.79
CA SER A 83 26.58 10.16 6.47
C SER A 83 25.52 10.23 5.38
N GLN A 84 25.85 10.94 4.29
CA GLN A 84 25.07 10.95 3.06
C GLN A 84 24.80 9.54 2.50
N ALA A 85 25.75 8.61 2.68
CA ALA A 85 25.62 7.22 2.26
C ALA A 85 24.54 6.47 3.04
N ASP A 86 24.39 6.73 4.33
CA ASP A 86 23.35 6.10 5.16
C ASP A 86 21.96 6.52 4.70
N PHE A 87 21.75 7.81 4.42
CA PHE A 87 20.47 8.26 3.89
C PHE A 87 20.17 7.68 2.50
N MET A 88 21.18 7.53 1.66
CA MET A 88 21.02 6.87 0.36
C MET A 88 20.62 5.39 0.52
N LEU A 89 21.25 4.67 1.46
CA LEU A 89 20.90 3.28 1.78
C LEU A 89 19.49 3.17 2.35
N PHE A 90 19.08 4.08 3.23
CA PHE A 90 17.71 4.13 3.74
C PHE A 90 16.70 4.33 2.60
N ASN A 91 17.00 5.23 1.67
CA ASN A 91 16.14 5.52 0.54
C ASN A 91 15.98 4.30 -0.39
N GLU A 92 17.10 3.67 -0.78
CA GLU A 92 17.12 2.56 -1.73
C GLU A 92 16.63 1.23 -1.15
N ARG A 93 16.91 0.96 0.14
CA ARG A 93 16.59 -0.33 0.77
C ARG A 93 15.29 -0.29 1.58
N ILE A 94 14.90 0.86 2.11
CA ILE A 94 13.70 0.98 2.95
C ILE A 94 12.57 1.67 2.20
N LEU A 95 12.72 2.95 1.86
CA LEU A 95 11.62 3.76 1.34
C LEU A 95 11.15 3.27 -0.03
N LYS A 96 12.09 3.03 -0.95
CA LYS A 96 11.79 2.58 -2.31
C LYS A 96 11.03 1.25 -2.33
N PRO A 97 11.46 0.16 -1.68
CA PRO A 97 10.69 -1.08 -1.64
C PRO A 97 9.34 -0.90 -0.94
N THR A 98 9.26 -0.03 0.09
CA THR A 98 8.00 0.27 0.79
C THR A 98 6.98 0.90 -0.16
N ILE A 99 7.42 1.89 -0.95
CA ILE A 99 6.61 2.55 -1.97
C ILE A 99 6.20 1.55 -3.05
N ALA A 100 7.16 0.78 -3.58
CA ALA A 100 6.92 -0.19 -4.66
C ALA A 100 5.83 -1.20 -4.27
N ILE A 101 5.97 -1.88 -3.13
CA ILE A 101 4.98 -2.85 -2.65
C ILE A 101 3.64 -2.17 -2.35
N SER A 102 3.66 -0.96 -1.78
CA SER A 102 2.43 -0.23 -1.48
C SER A 102 1.65 0.19 -2.74
N LEU A 103 2.35 0.57 -3.82
CA LEU A 103 1.74 0.88 -5.12
C LEU A 103 1.18 -0.39 -5.78
N ILE A 104 1.89 -1.52 -5.68
CA ILE A 104 1.39 -2.82 -6.19
C ILE A 104 0.11 -3.22 -5.45
N TYR A 105 0.09 -3.14 -4.12
CA TYR A 105 -1.09 -3.48 -3.33
C TYR A 105 -2.26 -2.54 -3.62
N LEU A 106 -1.97 -1.24 -3.81
CA LEU A 106 -2.99 -0.29 -4.24
C LEU A 106 -3.56 -0.66 -5.61
N GLY A 107 -2.70 -0.98 -6.58
CA GLY A 107 -3.09 -1.37 -7.93
C GLY A 107 -3.94 -2.64 -7.96
N ILE A 108 -3.55 -3.68 -7.20
CA ILE A 108 -4.35 -4.91 -7.04
C ILE A 108 -5.74 -4.58 -6.47
N ASN A 109 -5.80 -3.72 -5.45
CA ASN A 109 -7.09 -3.32 -4.86
C ASN A 109 -7.96 -2.55 -5.85
N LEU A 110 -7.41 -1.66 -6.67
CA LEU A 110 -8.15 -0.96 -7.71
C LEU A 110 -8.70 -1.91 -8.77
N LEU A 111 -7.93 -2.94 -9.15
CA LEU A 111 -8.36 -3.96 -10.11
C LEU A 111 -9.50 -4.83 -9.57
N ILE A 112 -9.39 -5.31 -8.33
CA ILE A 112 -10.35 -6.23 -7.69
C ILE A 112 -11.61 -5.49 -7.26
N SER A 113 -11.45 -4.42 -6.48
CA SER A 113 -12.58 -3.76 -5.84
C SER A 113 -13.36 -2.88 -6.81
N ARG A 114 -12.68 -2.29 -7.82
CA ARG A 114 -13.24 -1.25 -8.70
C ARG A 114 -13.83 -0.07 -7.92
N VAL A 115 -13.37 0.12 -6.68
CA VAL A 115 -13.87 1.13 -5.75
C VAL A 115 -12.86 2.27 -5.64
N ASN A 116 -13.39 3.46 -5.36
CA ASN A 116 -12.62 4.64 -5.03
C ASN A 116 -11.79 4.46 -3.75
N ILE A 117 -10.64 5.13 -3.71
CA ILE A 117 -9.66 4.94 -2.64
C ILE A 117 -10.09 5.62 -1.33
N ASN A 118 -9.68 5.04 -0.21
CA ASN A 118 -9.78 5.67 1.09
C ASN A 118 -8.86 6.91 1.16
N LYS A 119 -9.44 8.09 1.43
CA LYS A 119 -8.72 9.36 1.56
C LYS A 119 -7.46 9.25 2.45
N ASN A 120 -7.54 8.51 3.55
CA ASN A 120 -6.41 8.38 4.48
C ASN A 120 -5.24 7.59 3.87
N VAL A 121 -5.52 6.55 3.07
CA VAL A 121 -4.48 5.78 2.35
C VAL A 121 -3.80 6.69 1.32
N LYS A 122 -4.59 7.48 0.58
CA LYS A 122 -4.08 8.44 -0.40
C LYS A 122 -3.16 9.47 0.26
N ILE A 123 -3.55 10.03 1.40
CA ILE A 123 -2.73 11.00 2.15
C ILE A 123 -1.42 10.36 2.61
N VAL A 124 -1.46 9.18 3.24
CA VAL A 124 -0.24 8.51 3.73
C VAL A 124 0.73 8.20 2.59
N LEU A 125 0.24 7.68 1.45
CA LEU A 125 1.07 7.45 0.26
C LEU A 125 1.66 8.73 -0.29
N PHE A 126 0.87 9.81 -0.33
CA PHE A 126 1.34 11.11 -0.82
C PHE A 126 2.44 11.69 0.07
N THR A 127 2.28 11.60 1.39
CA THR A 127 3.31 12.00 2.35
C THR A 127 4.59 11.17 2.18
N LEU A 128 4.45 9.84 2.08
CA LEU A 128 5.59 8.93 1.92
C LEU A 128 6.37 9.20 0.61
N LEU A 129 5.64 9.41 -0.51
CA LEU A 129 6.22 9.79 -1.80
C LEU A 129 6.85 11.19 -1.77
N GLY A 130 6.25 12.14 -1.04
CA GLY A 130 6.82 13.48 -0.86
C GLY A 130 8.16 13.42 -0.12
N VAL A 131 8.21 12.68 0.99
CA VAL A 131 9.44 12.44 1.76
C VAL A 131 10.50 11.78 0.89
N PHE A 132 10.13 10.72 0.16
CA PHE A 132 11.03 10.04 -0.78
C PHE A 132 11.59 10.97 -1.86
N THR A 133 10.75 11.85 -2.41
CA THR A 133 11.18 12.84 -3.42
C THR A 133 12.18 13.84 -2.85
N LEU A 134 11.93 14.36 -1.64
CA LEU A 134 12.87 15.28 -0.97
C LEU A 134 14.24 14.63 -0.74
N PHE A 135 14.26 13.36 -0.32
CA PHE A 135 15.51 12.63 -0.13
C PHE A 135 16.27 12.36 -1.44
N ILE A 136 15.56 12.04 -2.53
CA ILE A 136 16.24 11.88 -3.82
C ILE A 136 16.81 13.21 -4.31
N LEU A 137 16.10 14.32 -4.12
CA LEU A 137 16.57 15.64 -4.53
C LEU A 137 17.77 16.14 -3.70
N SER A 138 17.94 15.67 -2.46
CA SER A 138 19.05 16.10 -1.60
C SER A 138 20.40 15.48 -1.96
N TYR A 139 20.43 14.48 -2.84
CA TYR A 139 21.66 13.85 -3.31
C TYR A 139 21.71 13.98 -4.83
N ASP A 140 22.90 14.19 -5.42
CA ASP A 140 23.13 14.17 -6.87
C ASP A 140 22.88 12.77 -7.46
N SER A 141 21.62 12.37 -7.41
CA SER A 141 21.10 11.06 -7.72
C SER A 141 20.69 11.00 -9.18
N TYR A 142 20.70 9.79 -9.71
CA TYR A 142 20.22 9.47 -11.06
C TYR A 142 18.80 10.04 -11.32
N ILE A 143 18.57 10.50 -12.56
CA ILE A 143 17.30 11.07 -13.02
C ILE A 143 16.11 10.10 -12.90
N PHE A 144 16.34 8.79 -12.99
CA PHE A 144 15.26 7.79 -13.03
C PHE A 144 14.44 7.67 -11.75
N PRO A 145 15.01 7.57 -10.53
CA PRO A 145 14.26 7.66 -9.28
C PRO A 145 13.34 8.89 -9.17
N ILE A 146 13.79 10.05 -9.65
CA ILE A 146 12.97 11.28 -9.68
C ILE A 146 11.77 11.09 -10.60
N ILE A 147 12.00 10.59 -11.82
CA ILE A 147 10.92 10.30 -12.78
C ILE A 147 9.91 9.33 -12.17
N PHE A 148 10.34 8.21 -11.58
CA PHE A 148 9.43 7.24 -10.98
C PHE A 148 8.65 7.81 -9.80
N SER A 149 9.27 8.64 -8.98
CA SER A 149 8.59 9.32 -7.88
C SER A 149 7.51 10.29 -8.37
N VAL A 150 7.85 11.15 -9.36
CA VAL A 150 6.91 12.12 -9.96
C VAL A 150 5.75 11.41 -10.65
N VAL A 151 6.02 10.35 -11.42
CA VAL A 151 4.97 9.58 -12.10
C VAL A 151 4.08 8.87 -11.07
N SER A 152 4.65 8.33 -9.99
CA SER A 152 3.88 7.71 -8.90
C SER A 152 2.97 8.72 -8.19
N LEU A 153 3.49 9.92 -7.89
CA LEU A 153 2.69 11.01 -7.33
C LEU A 153 1.53 11.40 -8.23
N LEU A 154 1.78 11.54 -9.54
CA LEU A 154 0.76 11.86 -10.52
C LEU A 154 -0.31 10.77 -10.57
N LEU A 155 0.07 9.49 -10.64
CA LEU A 155 -0.89 8.38 -10.66
C LEU A 155 -1.72 8.31 -9.39
N VAL A 156 -1.09 8.39 -8.21
CA VAL A 156 -1.81 8.42 -6.93
C VAL A 156 -2.75 9.63 -6.87
N SER A 157 -2.35 10.80 -7.38
CA SER A 157 -3.22 11.98 -7.43
C SER A 157 -4.47 11.78 -8.31
N LEU A 158 -4.33 11.09 -9.44
CA LEU A 158 -5.42 10.83 -10.39
C LEU A 158 -6.40 9.74 -9.93
N THR A 159 -6.03 8.94 -8.93
CA THR A 159 -6.94 7.93 -8.41
C THR A 159 -8.19 8.58 -7.78
N GLU A 160 -9.36 8.12 -8.21
CA GLU A 160 -10.63 8.74 -7.86
C GLU A 160 -10.97 8.50 -6.38
N LEU A 161 -11.47 9.55 -5.72
CA LEU A 161 -12.04 9.49 -4.38
C LEU A 161 -13.56 9.22 -4.47
N PRO A 162 -14.17 8.63 -3.44
CA PRO A 162 -15.60 8.34 -3.48
C PRO A 162 -16.41 9.63 -3.59
N GLU A 163 -17.06 9.82 -4.74
CA GLU A 163 -18.12 10.81 -4.90
C GLU A 163 -19.34 10.32 -4.11
N LYS A 164 -19.66 11.00 -3.02
CA LYS A 164 -20.82 10.64 -2.20
C LYS A 164 -22.08 11.09 -2.95
N ILE A 165 -22.69 10.18 -3.71
CA ILE A 165 -23.95 10.48 -4.40
C ILE A 165 -25.05 10.57 -3.35
N GLN A 166 -25.63 11.76 -3.19
CA GLN A 166 -26.67 12.02 -2.19
C GLN A 166 -28.06 11.52 -2.62
N ASN A 167 -28.28 11.29 -3.92
CA ASN A 167 -29.56 10.82 -4.44
C ASN A 167 -29.68 9.28 -4.37
N LEU A 168 -30.67 8.80 -3.61
CA LEU A 168 -31.00 7.38 -3.42
C LEU A 168 -31.29 6.63 -4.73
N GLU A 169 -31.85 7.30 -5.73
CA GLU A 169 -32.19 6.69 -7.03
C GLU A 169 -30.93 6.43 -7.87
N MET A 170 -29.98 7.36 -7.83
CA MET A 170 -28.68 7.20 -8.48
C MET A 170 -27.84 6.11 -7.82
N GLU A 171 -27.95 5.93 -6.51
CA GLU A 171 -27.34 4.82 -5.78
C GLU A 171 -27.91 3.46 -6.23
N LYS A 172 -29.24 3.38 -6.43
CA LYS A 172 -29.86 2.17 -6.99
C LYS A 172 -29.35 1.86 -8.40
N ILE A 173 -29.16 2.88 -9.25
CA ILE A 173 -28.66 2.72 -10.63
C ILE A 173 -27.18 2.32 -10.65
N PHE A 174 -26.36 2.93 -9.79
CA PHE A 174 -24.91 2.74 -9.77
C PHE A 174 -24.36 2.42 -8.37
N PRO A 175 -24.67 1.23 -7.83
CA PRO A 175 -24.33 0.88 -6.44
C PRO A 175 -22.82 0.79 -6.18
N TYR A 176 -22.00 0.69 -7.24
CA TYR A 176 -20.55 0.64 -7.13
C TYR A 176 -19.91 2.01 -6.84
N MET A 177 -20.58 3.14 -7.16
CA MET A 177 -20.01 4.49 -6.94
C MET A 177 -19.97 4.86 -5.45
N ASN A 178 -20.94 4.37 -4.67
CA ASN A 178 -21.01 4.58 -3.22
C ASN A 178 -20.24 3.54 -2.41
N LYS A 179 -19.67 2.50 -3.05
CA LYS A 179 -18.78 1.59 -2.32
C LYS A 179 -17.58 2.39 -1.85
N LYS A 180 -17.16 2.13 -0.61
CA LYS A 180 -15.94 2.68 -0.03
C LYS A 180 -14.93 1.57 0.13
N TRP A 181 -13.67 1.85 -0.22
CA TRP A 181 -12.58 0.92 0.06
C TRP A 181 -12.50 0.68 1.58
N LYS A 182 -12.61 -0.60 1.99
CA LYS A 182 -12.56 -1.05 3.39
C LYS A 182 -11.13 -1.27 3.90
N GLY A 183 -10.12 -1.01 3.07
CA GLY A 183 -8.71 -1.04 3.45
C GLY A 183 -8.29 0.11 4.37
N SER A 184 -7.17 -0.07 5.05
CA SER A 184 -6.63 0.87 6.04
C SER A 184 -5.17 1.23 5.74
N PRO A 185 -4.72 2.48 5.96
CA PRO A 185 -3.31 2.85 5.78
C PRO A 185 -2.34 2.05 6.67
N VAL A 186 -2.86 1.33 7.67
CA VAL A 186 -2.09 0.38 8.50
C VAL A 186 -1.27 -0.60 7.65
N TYR A 187 -1.75 -1.02 6.47
CA TYR A 187 -0.97 -1.93 5.62
C TYR A 187 0.37 -1.31 5.17
N ILE A 188 0.43 0.00 4.93
CA ILE A 188 1.65 0.71 4.51
C ILE A 188 2.67 0.69 5.66
N MET A 189 2.20 0.90 6.89
CA MET A 189 3.06 0.85 8.08
C MET A 189 3.61 -0.56 8.31
N ILE A 190 2.82 -1.60 8.09
CA ILE A 190 3.30 -2.99 8.18
C ILE A 190 4.37 -3.26 7.12
N ILE A 191 4.14 -2.85 5.86
CA ILE A 191 5.13 -2.97 4.78
C ILE A 191 6.45 -2.28 5.18
N PHE A 192 6.37 -1.05 5.68
CA PHE A 192 7.53 -0.30 6.15
C PHE A 192 8.26 -1.04 7.27
N GLY A 193 7.53 -1.56 8.27
CA GLY A 193 8.10 -2.31 9.38
C GLY A 193 8.80 -3.61 8.98
N VAL A 194 8.21 -4.39 8.06
CA VAL A 194 8.84 -5.64 7.60
C VAL A 194 10.06 -5.38 6.72
N ILE A 195 10.06 -4.33 5.90
CA ILE A 195 11.22 -3.98 5.07
C ILE A 195 12.37 -3.45 5.92
N LEU A 196 12.08 -2.64 6.94
CA LEU A 196 13.06 -2.22 7.96
C LEU A 196 13.72 -3.42 8.62
N MET A 197 12.91 -4.39 9.04
CA MET A 197 13.40 -5.60 9.65
C MET A 197 14.24 -6.44 8.68
N ASP A 198 13.80 -6.63 7.44
CA ASP A 198 14.55 -7.41 6.45
C ASP A 198 15.92 -6.81 6.14
N SER A 199 15.95 -5.48 5.97
CA SER A 199 17.16 -4.72 5.64
C SER A 199 18.17 -4.58 6.79
N SER A 200 17.79 -4.98 8.02
CA SER A 200 18.66 -4.92 9.19
C SER A 200 19.84 -5.88 9.11
N GLN A 201 21.03 -5.41 9.50
CA GLN A 201 22.22 -6.25 9.64
C GLN A 201 22.08 -7.20 10.83
N VAL A 202 22.34 -8.49 10.58
CA VAL A 202 22.62 -9.49 11.62
C VAL A 202 24.03 -9.99 11.35
N GLU A 203 25.02 -9.44 12.07
CA GLU A 203 26.41 -9.86 11.97
C GLU A 203 26.76 -10.76 13.15
N PHE A 204 27.21 -11.98 12.87
CA PHE A 204 27.90 -12.81 13.85
C PHE A 204 29.39 -12.49 13.75
N VAL A 205 29.93 -11.78 14.74
CA VAL A 205 31.38 -11.56 14.82
C VAL A 205 32.03 -12.86 15.28
N PHE A 206 32.51 -13.66 14.34
CA PHE A 206 33.31 -14.85 14.64
C PHE A 206 34.71 -14.40 15.05
N VAL A 207 35.03 -14.47 16.34
CA VAL A 207 36.39 -14.26 16.81
C VAL A 207 37.20 -15.51 16.46
N GLN A 208 38.09 -15.41 15.47
CA GLN A 208 39.10 -16.45 15.23
C GLN A 208 40.18 -16.34 16.32
N THR A 209 40.02 -17.09 17.41
CA THR A 209 41.14 -17.42 18.29
C THR A 209 41.93 -18.56 17.67
N GLY A 210 43.26 -18.41 17.56
CA GLY A 210 44.17 -19.33 16.89
C GLY A 210 44.23 -20.78 17.43
N GLU A 211 43.38 -21.12 18.39
CA GLU A 211 43.19 -22.47 18.90
C GLU A 211 41.75 -22.91 18.63
N ARG A 212 41.58 -23.71 17.57
CA ARG A 212 40.32 -24.32 17.10
C ARG A 212 39.17 -23.33 16.88
N SER A 213 38.76 -23.19 15.63
CA SER A 213 37.46 -22.62 15.29
C SER A 213 36.33 -23.50 15.84
N SER A 214 35.97 -23.34 17.12
CA SER A 214 34.71 -23.85 17.60
C SER A 214 33.64 -23.00 16.94
N SER A 215 32.87 -23.59 16.01
CA SER A 215 31.61 -23.02 15.59
C SER A 215 30.83 -22.69 16.86
N ALA A 216 30.63 -21.41 17.17
CA ALA A 216 29.71 -21.04 18.23
C ALA A 216 28.39 -21.75 17.91
N SER A 217 28.00 -22.73 18.73
CA SER A 217 26.72 -23.40 18.54
C SER A 217 25.67 -22.32 18.73
N LEU A 218 24.96 -21.97 17.66
CA LEU A 218 23.85 -21.03 17.73
C LEU A 218 22.90 -21.51 18.83
N GLY A 219 22.67 -20.66 19.82
CA GLY A 219 21.75 -20.98 20.90
C GLY A 219 20.33 -21.12 20.35
N PHE A 220 19.43 -21.69 21.15
CA PHE A 220 18.00 -21.73 20.81
C PHE A 220 17.46 -20.34 20.44
N ILE A 221 17.93 -19.29 21.12
CA ILE A 221 17.55 -17.89 20.88
C ILE A 221 18.03 -17.40 19.50
N ASP A 222 19.27 -17.70 19.12
CA ASP A 222 19.80 -17.34 17.80
C ASP A 222 18.98 -18.01 16.68
N HIS A 223 18.69 -19.31 16.83
CA HIS A 223 17.85 -20.03 15.88
C HIS A 223 16.44 -19.45 15.83
N PHE A 224 15.82 -19.17 16.98
CA PHE A 224 14.52 -18.54 17.04
C PHE A 224 14.49 -17.22 16.26
N LEU A 225 15.44 -16.31 16.50
CA LEU A 225 15.50 -15.01 15.82
C LEU A 225 15.78 -15.14 14.32
N LEU A 226 16.68 -16.05 13.92
CA LEU A 226 16.98 -16.32 12.51
C LEU A 226 15.77 -16.83 11.73
N TYR A 227 14.97 -17.73 12.31
CA TYR A 227 13.75 -18.23 11.66
C TYR A 227 12.58 -17.25 11.78
N THR A 228 12.54 -16.45 12.84
CA THR A 228 11.45 -15.51 13.06
C THR A 228 11.52 -14.32 12.10
N LYS A 229 12.71 -13.86 11.72
CA LYS A 229 12.91 -12.77 10.75
C LYS A 229 12.18 -13.01 9.40
N PRO A 230 12.40 -14.12 8.67
CA PRO A 230 11.68 -14.37 7.41
C PRO A 230 10.18 -14.64 7.64
N VAL A 231 9.80 -15.27 8.75
CA VAL A 231 8.38 -15.51 9.09
C VAL A 231 7.63 -14.18 9.29
N LEU A 232 8.22 -13.23 10.02
CA LEU A 232 7.67 -11.88 10.19
C LEU A 232 7.64 -11.12 8.86
N PHE A 233 8.63 -11.32 7.99
CA PHE A 233 8.67 -10.66 6.68
C PHE A 233 7.53 -11.13 5.78
N TYR A 234 7.47 -12.42 5.46
CA TYR A 234 6.44 -12.97 4.58
C TYR A 234 5.04 -12.92 5.22
N GLY A 235 4.95 -13.23 6.52
CA GLY A 235 3.71 -13.12 7.28
C GLY A 235 3.20 -11.69 7.35
N GLY A 236 4.09 -10.70 7.49
CA GLY A 236 3.70 -9.30 7.48
C GLY A 236 3.32 -8.78 6.09
N LEU A 237 3.99 -9.20 5.01
CA LEU A 237 3.55 -8.89 3.65
C LEU A 237 2.15 -9.46 3.35
N LEU A 238 1.87 -10.69 3.77
CA LEU A 238 0.55 -11.31 3.64
C LEU A 238 -0.49 -10.57 4.48
N THR A 239 -0.17 -10.23 5.72
CA THR A 239 -1.05 -9.47 6.63
C THR A 239 -1.37 -8.09 6.03
N ALA A 240 -0.36 -7.38 5.52
CA ALA A 240 -0.54 -6.11 4.84
C ALA A 240 -1.46 -6.26 3.61
N PHE A 241 -1.30 -7.32 2.81
CA PHE A 241 -2.18 -7.57 1.67
C PHE A 241 -3.63 -7.76 2.11
N LEU A 242 -3.88 -8.60 3.11
CA LEU A 242 -5.22 -8.86 3.65
C LEU A 242 -5.88 -7.58 4.21
N LEU A 243 -5.13 -6.80 5.00
CA LEU A 243 -5.62 -5.54 5.57
C LEU A 243 -5.83 -4.45 4.50
N SER A 244 -5.07 -4.50 3.41
CA SER A 244 -5.29 -3.64 2.26
C SER A 244 -6.65 -3.94 1.62
N MET A 245 -7.11 -5.20 1.58
CA MET A 245 -8.41 -5.54 1.00
C MET A 245 -9.57 -5.17 1.93
N ASN A 246 -9.53 -5.61 3.19
CA ASN A 246 -10.61 -5.37 4.15
C ASN A 246 -10.10 -5.43 5.59
N PHE A 247 -9.94 -4.25 6.20
CA PHE A 247 -9.42 -4.12 7.54
C PHE A 247 -10.27 -4.84 8.61
N THR A 248 -11.60 -4.65 8.59
CA THR A 248 -12.50 -5.24 9.61
C THR A 248 -12.49 -6.76 9.58
N LYS A 249 -12.45 -7.35 8.38
CA LYS A 249 -12.47 -8.81 8.22
C LYS A 249 -11.16 -9.45 8.67
N PHE A 250 -10.03 -8.78 8.45
CA PHE A 250 -8.70 -9.36 8.65
C PHE A 250 -7.94 -8.80 9.87
N LYS A 251 -8.61 -8.05 10.76
CA LYS A 251 -7.99 -7.51 11.99
C LYS A 251 -7.28 -8.57 12.85
N ILE A 252 -7.74 -9.82 12.82
CA ILE A 252 -7.12 -10.91 13.59
C ILE A 252 -5.69 -11.21 13.11
N SER A 253 -5.42 -11.12 11.79
CA SER A 253 -4.09 -11.34 11.24
C SER A 253 -3.08 -10.30 11.75
N LEU A 254 -3.54 -9.06 11.94
CA LEU A 254 -2.74 -7.99 12.53
C LEU A 254 -2.36 -8.31 13.98
N PHE A 255 -3.30 -8.80 14.79
CA PHE A 255 -3.02 -9.16 16.19
C PHE A 255 -2.03 -10.32 16.30
N ILE A 256 -2.16 -11.34 15.45
CA ILE A 256 -1.21 -12.47 15.40
C ILE A 256 0.19 -11.96 15.04
N LEU A 257 0.32 -11.14 13.99
CA LEU A 257 1.59 -10.56 13.58
C LEU A 257 2.21 -9.71 14.70
N THR A 258 1.39 -8.91 15.38
CA THR A 258 1.83 -8.04 16.47
C THR A 258 2.31 -8.83 17.67
N GLY A 259 1.60 -9.89 18.07
CA GLY A 259 2.04 -10.76 19.16
C GLY A 259 3.42 -11.37 18.89
N LEU A 260 3.64 -11.85 17.67
CA LEU A 260 4.92 -12.40 17.25
C LEU A 260 6.02 -11.33 17.19
N ALA A 261 5.69 -10.11 16.75
CA ALA A 261 6.61 -8.97 16.76
C ALA A 261 7.00 -8.53 18.18
N VAL A 262 6.07 -8.55 19.15
CA VAL A 262 6.34 -8.22 20.55
C VAL A 262 7.31 -9.24 21.17
N ILE A 263 7.08 -10.54 20.96
CA ILE A 263 7.98 -11.59 21.45
C ILE A 263 9.38 -11.39 20.87
N THR A 264 9.46 -11.15 19.55
CA THR A 264 10.73 -10.92 18.86
C THR A 264 11.46 -9.68 19.37
N LEU A 265 10.72 -8.59 19.62
CA LEU A 265 11.24 -7.35 20.17
C LEU A 265 11.85 -7.55 21.56
N ILE A 266 11.13 -8.23 22.46
CA ILE A 266 11.61 -8.52 23.82
C ILE A 266 12.91 -9.32 23.76
N ILE A 267 12.95 -10.38 22.95
CA ILE A 267 14.14 -11.23 22.83
C ILE A 267 15.32 -10.44 22.19
N SER A 268 15.04 -9.61 21.20
CA SER A 268 16.07 -8.81 20.51
C SER A 268 16.68 -7.71 21.37
N LEU A 269 15.93 -7.17 22.36
CA LEU A 269 16.46 -6.20 23.33
C LEU A 269 17.62 -6.76 24.15
N PHE A 270 17.59 -8.06 24.43
CA PHE A 270 18.62 -8.75 25.20
C PHE A 270 19.69 -9.42 24.33
N HIS A 271 19.65 -9.24 23.00
CA HIS A 271 20.57 -9.89 22.07
C HIS A 271 21.25 -8.90 21.11
N THR A 272 22.50 -8.53 21.43
CA THR A 272 23.27 -7.47 20.73
C THR A 272 23.30 -7.63 19.21
N ASN A 273 23.52 -8.85 18.70
CA ASN A 273 23.60 -9.11 17.25
C ASN A 273 22.28 -8.89 16.49
N PHE A 274 21.13 -8.83 17.17
CA PHE A 274 19.81 -8.67 16.56
C PHE A 274 19.12 -7.36 16.95
N GLN A 275 19.80 -6.43 17.62
CA GLN A 275 19.20 -5.17 18.07
C GLN A 275 18.59 -4.34 16.93
N ASN A 276 19.14 -4.42 15.72
CA ASN A 276 18.60 -3.69 14.57
C ASN A 276 17.20 -4.17 14.12
N ILE A 277 16.77 -5.37 14.51
CA ILE A 277 15.42 -5.89 14.22
C ILE A 277 14.34 -5.13 15.01
N ILE A 278 14.72 -4.54 16.16
CA ILE A 278 13.81 -3.85 17.07
C ILE A 278 13.03 -2.74 16.35
N TYR A 279 13.67 -1.98 15.47
CA TYR A 279 13.01 -0.88 14.75
C TYR A 279 11.83 -1.36 13.90
N GLY A 280 12.00 -2.46 13.16
CA GLY A 280 10.93 -3.06 12.36
C GLY A 280 9.79 -3.58 13.23
N CYS A 281 10.12 -4.27 14.34
CA CYS A 281 9.13 -4.75 15.29
C CYS A 281 8.36 -3.60 15.96
N CYS A 282 9.03 -2.52 16.35
CA CYS A 282 8.40 -1.32 16.91
C CYS A 282 7.38 -0.72 15.95
N VAL A 283 7.72 -0.57 14.66
CA VAL A 283 6.79 -0.05 13.66
C VAL A 283 5.55 -0.93 13.52
N ILE A 284 5.72 -2.26 13.51
CA ILE A 284 4.59 -3.20 13.48
C ILE A 284 3.69 -3.02 14.71
N VAL A 285 4.27 -2.92 15.91
CA VAL A 285 3.52 -2.71 17.16
C VAL A 285 2.82 -1.34 17.19
N ILE A 286 3.45 -0.29 16.71
CA ILE A 286 2.84 1.04 16.61
C ILE A 286 1.66 1.01 15.62
N SER A 287 1.76 0.22 14.55
CA SER A 287 0.69 0.11 13.54
C SER A 287 -0.63 -0.44 14.10
N THR A 288 -0.58 -1.16 15.23
CA THR A 288 -1.79 -1.64 15.96
C THR A 288 -2.45 -0.60 16.85
N ILE A 289 -1.75 0.46 17.25
CA ILE A 289 -2.28 1.47 18.18
C ILE A 289 -3.58 2.11 17.66
N PRO A 290 -3.68 2.58 16.40
CA PRO A 290 -4.91 3.16 15.88
C PRO A 290 -6.11 2.21 15.86
N VAL A 291 -5.86 0.91 15.97
CA VAL A 291 -6.87 -0.15 15.98
C VAL A 291 -7.44 -0.35 17.38
N LEU A 292 -6.57 -0.38 18.39
CA LEU A 292 -6.94 -0.54 19.79
C LEU A 292 -7.72 0.67 20.33
N PHE A 293 -7.40 1.87 19.86
CA PHE A 293 -8.05 3.11 20.29
C PHE A 293 -9.26 3.52 19.44
N LYS A 294 -9.60 2.73 18.42
CA LYS A 294 -10.83 2.98 17.67
C LYS A 294 -12.01 2.51 18.52
N LYS A 295 -12.54 3.41 19.35
CA LYS A 295 -13.84 3.22 20.03
C LYS A 295 -14.80 2.67 19.00
N ASP A 296 -15.39 1.51 19.29
CA ASP A 296 -16.55 1.04 18.58
C ASP A 296 -17.59 2.16 18.69
N LYS A 297 -17.78 2.91 17.60
CA LYS A 297 -18.95 3.76 17.43
C LYS A 297 -20.12 2.84 17.11
N ASN A 298 -20.53 2.10 18.12
CA ASN A 298 -21.83 1.48 18.25
C ASN A 298 -22.31 1.89 19.64
N ASP A 299 -22.81 3.12 19.71
CA ASP A 299 -23.94 3.58 20.52
C ASP A 299 -24.41 4.91 19.89
#